data_AF-A0A4Q3TRU1-F1
#
_entry.id   AF-A0A4Q3TRU1-F1
#
_cell.length_a   1.000
_cell.length_b   1.000
_cell.length_c   1.000
_cell.angle_alpha   90.00
_cell.angle_beta   90.00
_cell.angle_gamma   90.00
#
_symmetry.space_group_name_H-M   'P 1'
#
loop_
_entity.id
_entity.type
_entity.pdbx_description
1 polymer ?
#
loop_
_entity_poly.entity_id
_entity_poly.type
_entity_poly.pdbx_seq_one_letter_code
_entity_poly.pdbx_strand_id
1 'polypeptide(L)'
;MDPRIEAVKSDLADIGVDADFSNACLRPLQEIRRRVTTETLTGQIANLVQEAEDAEDDAHRQIEMAVKAAQPKTSTEPTPASGIVSEKPAKPPVPTTRVSTPQNFRQRRQVVARQVTKTPYLESTEEVEAYLAALRKQLEEALAQNARIEIV
;
A
#
# COMPACT_ATOMS: atom_id res chain seq x y z
N MET A 1 -5.09 -1.30 -15.14
CA MET A 1 -5.52 0.03 -14.64
C MET A 1 -6.76 -0.07 -13.80
N ASP A 2 -7.90 -0.52 -14.34
CA ASP A 2 -9.14 -0.60 -13.56
C ASP A 2 -9.08 -1.49 -12.31
N PRO A 3 -8.40 -2.66 -12.31
CA PRO A 3 -8.23 -3.45 -11.09
C PRO A 3 -7.50 -2.69 -9.95
N ARG A 4 -6.53 -1.85 -10.30
CA ARG A 4 -5.75 -1.03 -9.36
C ARG A 4 -6.59 0.10 -8.77
N ILE A 5 -7.35 0.79 -9.63
CA ILE A 5 -8.29 1.84 -9.22
C ILE A 5 -9.35 1.27 -8.27
N GLU A 6 -9.94 0.11 -8.58
CA GLU A 6 -10.94 -0.53 -7.72
C GLU A 6 -10.32 -1.03 -6.40
N ALA A 7 -9.07 -1.50 -6.39
CA ALA A 7 -8.37 -1.88 -5.17
C ALA A 7 -8.18 -0.68 -4.22
N VAL A 8 -7.64 0.44 -4.71
CA VAL A 8 -7.47 1.68 -3.92
C VAL A 8 -8.82 2.21 -3.45
N LYS A 9 -9.83 2.19 -4.31
CA LYS A 9 -11.20 2.64 -3.98
C LYS A 9 -11.85 1.78 -2.90
N SER A 10 -11.68 0.45 -2.94
CA SER A 10 -12.13 -0.45 -1.88
C SER A 10 -11.47 -0.09 -0.55
N ASP A 11 -10.14 0.05 -0.55
CA ASP A 11 -9.39 0.37 0.66
C ASP A 11 -9.87 1.71 1.27
N LEU A 12 -10.06 2.75 0.45
CA LEU A 12 -10.58 4.06 0.87
C LEU A 12 -12.01 3.97 1.44
N ALA A 13 -12.86 3.13 0.84
CA ALA A 13 -14.22 2.90 1.32
C ALA A 13 -14.23 2.15 2.66
N ASP A 14 -13.37 1.15 2.83
CA ASP A 14 -13.28 0.32 4.03
C ASP A 14 -12.85 1.11 5.27
N ILE A 15 -12.00 2.13 5.08
CA ILE A 15 -11.49 3.00 6.15
C ILE A 15 -12.31 4.28 6.36
N GLY A 16 -13.25 4.59 5.46
CA GLY A 16 -14.16 5.73 5.55
C GLY A 16 -13.43 7.08 5.65
N VAL A 17 -12.76 7.49 4.58
CA VAL A 17 -12.05 8.78 4.44
C VAL A 17 -12.93 9.89 3.86
N ASP A 18 -12.48 11.15 4.01
CA ASP A 18 -13.08 12.28 3.31
C ASP A 18 -12.87 12.22 1.78
N ALA A 19 -13.75 12.93 1.08
CA ALA A 19 -13.76 12.96 -0.38
C ALA A 19 -12.50 13.61 -0.96
N ASP A 20 -11.90 14.59 -0.28
CA ASP A 20 -10.69 15.26 -0.77
C ASP A 20 -9.49 14.31 -0.78
N PHE A 21 -9.30 13.53 0.29
CA PHE A 21 -8.27 12.50 0.36
C PHE A 21 -8.50 11.35 -0.63
N SER A 22 -9.74 10.89 -0.75
CA SER A 22 -10.10 9.88 -1.74
C SER A 22 -9.79 10.33 -3.16
N ASN A 23 -10.14 11.58 -3.50
CA ASN A 23 -9.79 12.18 -4.79
C ASN A 23 -8.27 12.33 -4.97
N ALA A 24 -7.53 12.74 -3.94
CA ALA A 24 -6.07 12.86 -4.01
C ALA A 24 -5.39 11.52 -4.34
N CYS A 25 -5.86 10.42 -3.75
CA CYS A 25 -5.34 9.08 -4.01
C CYS A 25 -5.75 8.53 -5.38
N LEU A 26 -6.97 8.80 -5.84
CA LEU A 26 -7.51 8.21 -7.09
C LEU A 26 -7.17 9.00 -8.35
N ARG A 27 -7.00 10.32 -8.27
CA ARG A 27 -6.83 11.20 -9.44
C ARG A 27 -5.60 10.81 -10.31
N PRO A 28 -4.42 10.49 -9.74
CA PRO A 28 -3.27 10.06 -10.54
C PRO A 28 -3.58 8.80 -11.36
N LEU A 29 -4.16 7.77 -10.74
CA LEU A 29 -4.52 6.52 -11.42
C LEU A 29 -5.58 6.72 -12.51
N GLN A 30 -6.56 7.59 -12.27
CA GLN A 30 -7.60 7.92 -13.26
C GLN A 30 -7.02 8.67 -14.47
N GLU A 31 -6.09 9.59 -14.26
CA GLU A 31 -5.42 10.33 -15.33
C GLU A 31 -4.51 9.41 -16.16
N ILE A 32 -3.78 8.49 -15.50
CA ILE A 32 -2.96 7.50 -16.20
C ILE A 32 -3.86 6.56 -17.03
N ARG A 33 -5.00 6.10 -16.51
CA ARG A 33 -5.97 5.32 -17.28
C ARG A 33 -6.43 6.08 -18.54
N ARG A 34 -6.75 7.37 -18.39
CA ARG A 34 -7.15 8.23 -19.52
C ARG A 34 -6.05 8.28 -20.58
N ARG A 35 -4.80 8.51 -20.17
CA ARG A 35 -3.62 8.57 -21.07
C ARG A 35 -3.40 7.23 -21.79
N VAL A 36 -3.44 6.10 -21.07
CA VAL A 36 -3.31 4.75 -21.66
C VAL A 36 -4.37 4.48 -22.71
N THR A 37 -5.61 4.96 -22.50
CA THR A 37 -6.72 4.72 -23.43
C THR A 37 -6.56 5.50 -24.73
N THR A 38 -5.86 6.63 -24.69
CA THR A 38 -5.61 7.49 -25.86
C THR A 38 -4.25 7.23 -26.53
N GLU A 39 -3.35 6.53 -25.85
CA GLU A 39 -1.98 6.29 -26.31
C GLU A 39 -1.91 5.06 -27.22
N THR A 40 -1.21 5.18 -28.34
CA THR A 40 -1.04 4.10 -29.31
C THR A 40 0.41 3.62 -29.40
N LEU A 41 1.36 4.38 -28.86
CA LEU A 41 2.77 4.03 -28.85
C LEU A 41 3.04 3.03 -27.72
N THR A 42 3.37 1.78 -28.06
CA THR A 42 3.61 0.70 -27.09
C THR A 42 4.66 1.05 -26.03
N GLY A 43 5.72 1.77 -26.40
CA GLY A 43 6.73 2.23 -25.44
C GLY A 43 6.18 3.23 -24.41
N GLN A 44 5.27 4.11 -24.83
CA GLN A 44 4.61 5.03 -23.90
C GLN A 44 3.58 4.31 -23.03
N ILE A 45 2.89 3.29 -23.57
CA ILE A 45 2.02 2.44 -22.76
C ILE A 45 2.81 1.73 -21.66
N ALA A 46 4.02 1.22 -21.95
CA ALA A 46 4.88 0.59 -20.94
C ALA A 46 5.27 1.58 -19.83
N ASN A 47 5.67 2.81 -20.19
CA ASN A 47 5.97 3.86 -19.21
C ASN A 47 4.74 4.22 -18.36
N LEU A 48 3.56 4.33 -18.97
CA LEU A 48 2.31 4.61 -18.28
C LEU A 48 1.90 3.47 -17.34
N VAL A 49 2.20 2.22 -17.70
CA VAL A 49 1.94 1.07 -16.82
C VAL A 49 2.81 1.13 -15.58
N GLN A 50 4.09 1.48 -15.73
CA GLN A 50 5.01 1.69 -14.61
C GLN A 50 4.58 2.89 -13.75
N GLU A 51 4.22 4.02 -14.38
CA GLU A 51 3.69 5.19 -13.68
C GLU A 51 2.43 4.85 -12.86
N ALA A 52 1.60 3.92 -13.35
CA ALA A 52 0.44 3.42 -12.60
C ALA A 52 0.79 2.47 -11.44
N GLU A 53 1.95 1.81 -11.47
CA GLU A 53 2.45 1.02 -10.32
C GLU A 53 2.91 1.97 -9.23
N ASP A 54 3.74 2.94 -9.60
CA ASP A 54 4.23 3.96 -8.68
C ASP A 54 3.07 4.75 -8.04
N ALA A 55 2.07 5.14 -8.84
CA ALA A 55 0.89 5.85 -8.34
C ALA A 55 0.01 4.99 -7.42
N GLU A 56 -0.06 3.68 -7.64
CA GLU A 56 -0.76 2.75 -6.76
C GLU A 56 -0.02 2.66 -5.41
N ASP A 57 1.28 2.42 -5.45
CA ASP A 57 2.12 2.33 -4.25
C ASP A 57 2.07 3.61 -3.40
N ASP A 58 2.13 4.77 -4.04
CA ASP A 58 2.00 6.06 -3.36
C ASP A 58 0.62 6.27 -2.72
N ALA A 59 -0.46 5.84 -3.40
CA ALA A 59 -1.79 5.87 -2.83
C ALA A 59 -1.89 4.98 -1.59
N HIS A 60 -1.34 3.75 -1.64
CA HIS A 60 -1.32 2.86 -0.48
C HIS A 60 -0.48 3.40 0.67
N ARG A 61 0.66 4.04 0.38
CA ARG A 61 1.48 4.69 1.39
C ARG A 61 0.72 5.80 2.12
N GLN A 62 0.01 6.63 1.37
CA GLN A 62 -0.82 7.69 1.96
C GLN A 62 -1.93 7.12 2.84
N ILE A 63 -2.60 6.06 2.38
CA ILE A 63 -3.63 5.36 3.15
C ILE A 63 -3.05 4.78 4.45
N GLU A 64 -1.89 4.10 4.39
CA GLU A 64 -1.24 3.55 5.58
C GLU A 64 -0.87 4.64 6.59
N MET A 65 -0.32 5.77 6.10
CA MET A 65 0.04 6.91 6.96
C MET A 65 -1.20 7.52 7.62
N ALA A 66 -2.30 7.69 6.88
CA ALA A 66 -3.55 8.23 7.41
C ALA A 66 -4.16 7.29 8.47
N VAL A 67 -4.15 5.97 8.21
CA VAL A 67 -4.63 4.96 9.17
C VAL A 67 -3.77 4.96 10.44
N LYS A 68 -2.44 4.97 10.32
CA LYS A 68 -1.52 5.06 11.48
C LYS A 68 -1.73 6.33 12.29
N ALA A 69 -2.00 7.46 11.63
CA ALA A 69 -2.26 8.73 12.29
C ALA A 69 -3.61 8.74 13.04
N ALA A 70 -4.61 8.01 12.54
CA ALA A 70 -5.94 7.92 13.11
C ALA A 70 -6.08 6.83 14.19
N GLN A 71 -5.17 5.85 14.25
CA GLN A 71 -5.15 4.89 15.35
C GLN A 71 -4.78 5.59 16.67
N PRO A 72 -5.54 5.35 17.76
CA PRO A 72 -5.17 5.88 19.06
C PRO A 72 -3.81 5.29 19.44
N LYS A 73 -2.82 6.16 19.63
CA LYS A 73 -1.51 5.78 20.15
C LYS A 73 -1.75 5.05 21.48
N THR A 74 -1.60 3.73 21.51
CA THR A 74 -1.40 3.00 22.76
C THR A 74 -0.02 3.40 23.27
N SER A 75 -0.01 4.52 23.97
CA SER A 75 1.15 5.08 24.64
C SER A 75 1.57 4.15 25.77
N THR A 76 2.73 3.53 25.66
CA THR A 76 3.66 3.42 26.79
C THR A 76 4.52 4.70 26.78
N GLU A 77 3.95 5.74 27.39
CA GLU A 77 4.47 6.77 28.35
C GLU A 77 6.01 7.05 28.45
N PRO A 78 6.52 8.20 28.98
CA PRO A 78 5.90 9.43 29.52
C PRO A 78 6.33 10.78 28.89
N THR A 79 5.49 11.78 29.11
CA THR A 79 5.81 13.21 29.11
C THR A 79 6.92 13.54 30.13
N PRO A 80 7.76 14.56 29.86
CA PRO A 80 7.84 15.62 30.85
C PRO A 80 7.63 17.01 30.23
N ALA A 81 7.01 17.86 31.04
CA ALA A 81 6.70 19.25 30.79
C ALA A 81 7.97 20.13 30.78
N SER A 82 8.00 21.18 29.95
CA SER A 82 8.21 22.58 30.35
C SER A 82 8.37 23.46 29.09
N GLY A 83 7.74 24.63 29.06
CA GLY A 83 7.77 25.56 27.94
C GLY A 83 9.09 26.31 27.76
N ILE A 84 9.28 26.88 26.56
CA ILE A 84 9.73 28.25 26.24
C ILE A 84 9.75 28.37 24.70
N VAL A 85 9.29 29.53 24.24
CA VAL A 85 9.15 30.01 22.85
C VAL A 85 10.37 29.78 21.95
N SER A 86 10.15 29.39 20.68
CA SER A 86 10.94 29.83 19.51
C SER A 86 10.37 29.30 18.18
N GLU A 87 10.33 30.22 17.22
CA GLU A 87 10.23 30.16 15.75
C GLU A 87 10.12 28.82 14.99
N LYS A 88 9.24 28.88 13.98
CA LYS A 88 8.98 27.99 12.84
C LYS A 88 10.27 27.39 12.23
N PRO A 89 10.26 26.12 11.81
CA PRO A 89 9.94 25.82 10.40
C PRO A 89 8.74 24.88 10.26
N ALA A 90 8.04 25.00 9.12
CA ALA A 90 6.79 24.33 8.84
C ALA A 90 6.90 22.80 8.98
N LYS A 91 6.04 22.23 9.82
CA LYS A 91 5.78 20.79 9.85
C LYS A 91 5.31 20.37 8.44
N PRO A 92 5.80 19.25 7.88
CA PRO A 92 5.23 18.69 6.67
C PRO A 92 3.72 18.48 6.88
N PRO A 93 2.89 18.69 5.85
CA PRO A 93 1.44 18.61 5.98
C PRO A 93 1.09 17.19 6.40
N VAL A 94 0.74 17.02 7.68
CA VAL A 94 0.07 15.83 8.15
C VAL A 94 -1.28 15.85 7.42
N PRO A 95 -1.63 14.85 6.60
CA PRO A 95 -2.93 14.85 5.96
C PRO A 95 -3.98 14.87 7.09
N THR A 96 -4.72 15.97 7.19
CA THR A 96 -5.81 16.20 8.15
C THR A 96 -7.05 15.35 7.82
N THR A 97 -6.83 14.19 7.21
CA THR A 97 -7.86 13.31 6.71
C THR A 97 -8.49 12.57 7.86
N ARG A 98 -9.82 12.62 7.93
CA ARG A 98 -10.58 11.91 8.95
C ARG A 98 -10.80 10.48 8.49
N VAL A 99 -10.09 9.54 9.10
CA VAL A 99 -10.31 8.10 8.90
C VAL A 99 -11.34 7.61 9.91
N SER A 100 -12.47 7.11 9.44
CA SER A 100 -13.60 6.70 10.30
C SER A 100 -13.43 5.29 10.87
N THR A 101 -12.81 4.39 10.11
CA THR A 101 -12.68 2.96 10.46
C THR A 101 -11.26 2.43 10.21
N PRO A 102 -10.24 2.94 10.94
CA PRO A 102 -8.84 2.56 10.72
C PRO A 102 -8.53 1.07 11.00
N GLN A 103 -9.42 0.35 11.69
CA GLN A 103 -9.27 -1.09 11.98
C GLN A 103 -9.55 -2.00 10.78
N ASN A 104 -10.26 -1.51 9.77
CA ASN A 104 -10.56 -2.30 8.56
C ASN A 104 -9.38 -2.33 7.58
N PHE A 105 -8.39 -1.46 7.77
CA PHE A 105 -7.23 -1.42 6.89
C PHE A 105 -6.34 -2.65 7.07
N ARG A 106 -6.10 -3.37 5.98
CA ARG A 106 -5.14 -4.46 5.91
C ARG A 106 -3.96 -4.03 5.07
N GLN A 107 -2.79 -3.87 5.70
CA GLN A 107 -1.58 -3.48 4.98
C GLN A 107 -1.24 -4.52 3.91
N ARG A 108 -0.93 -4.09 2.68
CA ARG A 108 -0.48 -5.02 1.64
C ARG A 108 0.89 -5.60 1.99
N ARG A 109 1.05 -6.89 1.77
CA ARG A 109 2.32 -7.61 1.84
C ARG A 109 2.54 -8.29 0.49
N GLN A 110 3.52 -7.79 -0.27
CA GLN A 110 3.95 -8.44 -1.50
C GLN A 110 4.79 -9.67 -1.16
N VAL A 111 4.39 -10.81 -1.71
CA VAL A 111 5.12 -12.07 -1.63
C VAL A 111 5.56 -12.42 -3.03
N VAL A 112 6.86 -12.23 -3.31
CA VAL A 112 7.44 -12.57 -4.60
C VAL A 112 7.73 -14.06 -4.62
N ALA A 113 6.94 -14.81 -5.36
CA ALA A 113 6.97 -16.27 -5.36
C ALA A 113 8.37 -16.79 -5.73
N ARG A 114 9.08 -16.09 -6.62
CA ARG A 114 10.44 -16.43 -7.06
C ARG A 114 11.51 -16.25 -5.97
N GLN A 115 11.28 -15.40 -4.97
CA GLN A 115 12.25 -15.14 -3.90
C GLN A 115 12.17 -16.17 -2.77
N VAL A 116 11.13 -17.02 -2.77
CA VAL A 116 10.96 -18.09 -1.76
C VAL A 116 11.99 -19.21 -1.94
N THR A 117 12.42 -19.45 -3.19
CA THR A 117 13.48 -20.39 -3.52
C THR A 117 14.77 -19.65 -3.85
N LYS A 118 15.91 -20.22 -3.44
CA LYS A 118 17.26 -19.73 -3.79
C LYS A 118 17.77 -20.31 -5.10
N THR A 119 17.11 -21.34 -5.63
CA THR A 119 17.52 -22.01 -6.87
C THR A 119 16.77 -21.41 -8.06
N PRO A 120 17.44 -21.25 -9.22
CA PRO A 120 16.79 -20.74 -10.42
C PRO A 120 15.80 -21.76 -11.04
N TYR A 121 15.95 -23.04 -10.71
CA TYR A 121 15.14 -24.16 -11.20
C TYR A 121 14.78 -25.09 -10.05
N LEU A 122 13.66 -25.80 -10.21
CA LEU A 122 13.24 -26.91 -9.34
C LEU A 122 13.32 -28.18 -10.19
N GLU A 123 14.22 -29.09 -9.84
CA GLU A 123 14.53 -30.26 -10.67
C GLU A 123 14.00 -31.58 -10.08
N SER A 124 13.45 -31.52 -8.87
CA SER A 124 12.88 -32.68 -8.18
C SER A 124 11.54 -32.37 -7.52
N THR A 125 10.74 -33.41 -7.29
CA THR A 125 9.47 -33.28 -6.56
C THR A 125 9.71 -32.81 -5.13
N GLU A 126 10.82 -33.24 -4.51
CA GLU A 126 11.21 -32.82 -3.17
C GLU A 126 11.48 -31.30 -3.11
N GLU A 127 12.12 -30.74 -4.14
CA GLU A 127 12.35 -29.29 -4.26
C GLU A 127 11.04 -28.52 -4.45
N VAL A 128 10.09 -29.07 -5.22
CA VAL A 128 8.75 -28.49 -5.39
C VAL A 128 7.99 -28.44 -4.07
N GLU A 129 7.99 -29.53 -3.31
CA GLU A 129 7.32 -29.60 -2.00
C GLU A 129 7.96 -28.64 -0.99
N ALA A 130 9.30 -28.57 -0.94
CA ALA A 130 10.01 -27.63 -0.08
C ALA A 130 9.67 -26.17 -0.43
N TYR A 131 9.58 -25.85 -1.73
CA TYR A 131 9.18 -24.54 -2.21
C TYR A 131 7.75 -24.18 -1.79
N LEU A 132 6.78 -25.08 -2.00
CA LEU A 132 5.39 -24.86 -1.62
C LEU A 132 5.23 -24.72 -0.11
N ALA A 133 5.95 -25.51 0.69
CA ALA A 133 5.95 -25.41 2.14
C ALA A 133 6.49 -24.05 2.62
N ALA A 134 7.58 -23.56 2.02
CA ALA A 134 8.15 -22.27 2.35
C ALA A 134 7.22 -21.11 1.93
N LEU A 135 6.61 -21.20 0.75
CA LEU A 135 5.66 -20.21 0.26
C LEU A 135 4.44 -20.16 1.19
N ARG A 136 3.85 -21.32 1.50
CA ARG A 136 2.73 -21.44 2.43
C ARG A 136 3.03 -20.78 3.77
N LYS A 137 4.20 -21.04 4.35
CA LYS A 137 4.61 -20.46 5.62
C LYS A 137 4.66 -18.93 5.56
N GLN A 138 5.24 -18.33 4.51
CA GLN A 138 5.27 -16.88 4.35
C GLN A 138 3.87 -16.27 4.21
N LEU A 139 2.98 -16.95 3.48
CA LEU A 139 1.59 -16.52 3.33
C LEU A 139 0.86 -16.56 4.68
N GLU A 140 0.99 -17.65 5.43
CA GLU A 140 0.36 -17.80 6.75
C GLU A 140 0.89 -16.76 7.75
N GLU A 141 2.19 -16.45 7.72
CA GLU A 141 2.79 -15.40 8.56
C GLU A 141 2.25 -14.00 8.22
N ALA A 142 2.09 -13.69 6.92
CA ALA A 142 1.49 -12.44 6.49
C ALA A 142 0.00 -12.34 6.90
N LEU A 143 -0.76 -13.44 6.79
CA LEU A 143 -2.15 -13.48 7.29
C LEU A 143 -2.23 -13.28 8.81
N ALA A 144 -1.30 -13.84 9.57
CA ALA A 144 -1.24 -13.66 11.02
C ALA A 144 -0.99 -12.19 11.43
N GLN A 145 -0.34 -11.41 10.56
CA GLN A 145 -0.14 -9.96 10.74
C GLN A 145 -1.36 -9.13 10.30
N ASN A 146 -2.48 -9.77 9.97
CA ASN A 146 -3.68 -9.14 9.39
C ASN A 146 -3.39 -8.37 8.08
N ALA A 147 -2.36 -8.80 7.34
CA ALA A 147 -1.98 -8.20 6.07
C ALA A 147 -2.82 -8.75 4.90
N ARG A 148 -3.02 -7.93 3.87
CA ARG A 148 -3.57 -8.36 2.58
C ARG A 148 -2.42 -8.83 1.71
N ILE A 149 -2.47 -10.07 1.24
CA ILE A 149 -1.36 -10.64 0.48
C ILE A 149 -1.55 -10.36 -1.00
N GLU A 150 -0.49 -9.88 -1.63
CA GLU A 150 -0.36 -9.78 -3.08
C GLU A 150 0.76 -10.74 -3.51
N ILE A 151 0.44 -11.67 -4.41
CA ILE A 151 1.41 -12.63 -4.94
C ILE A 151 1.94 -12.06 -6.26
N VAL A 152 3.26 -11.85 -6.33
CA VAL A 152 3.96 -11.22 -7.46
C VAL A 152 4.99 -12.17 -8.07
#